data_AF-A0ABC9P680-F1
#
_entry.id   AF-A0ABC9P680-F1
#
_cell.length_a   1.000
_cell.length_b   1.000
_cell.length_c   1.000
_cell.angle_alpha   90.00
_cell.angle_beta   90.00
_cell.angle_gamma   90.00
#
_symmetry.space_group_name_H-M   'P 1'
#
loop_
_entity.id
_entity.type
_entity.pdbx_description
1 polymer ?
#
loop_
_entity_poly.entity_id
_entity_poly.type
_entity_poly.pdbx_seq_one_letter_code
_entity_poly.pdbx_strand_id
1 'polypeptide(L)' 'MLRKKNGLTNRQVLAICTKFQCKKNEFVAHRLSDGYLVAANNKEYRVKFSEGFFSKIVYAKEVQRKGARKS' A
#
# COMPACT_ATOMS: atom_id res chain seq x y z
N MET A 1 6.56 21.15 -5.91
CA MET A 1 5.44 20.19 -5.75
C MET A 1 5.87 18.83 -6.28
N LEU A 2 6.24 17.89 -5.40
CA LEU A 2 6.64 16.53 -5.81
C LEU A 2 5.40 15.74 -6.24
N ARG A 3 5.07 15.81 -7.53
CA ARG A 3 4.26 14.78 -8.21
C ARG A 3 5.07 13.49 -8.23
N LYS A 4 5.15 12.81 -7.08
CA LYS A 4 5.60 11.43 -6.98
C LYS A 4 4.61 10.62 -7.81
N LYS A 5 5.00 10.29 -9.05
CA LYS A 5 4.34 9.27 -9.86
C LYS A 5 4.41 7.98 -9.04
N ASN A 6 3.39 7.75 -8.21
CA ASN A 6 3.12 6.46 -7.62
C ASN A 6 3.19 5.46 -8.77
N GLY A 7 4.22 4.61 -8.80
CA GLY A 7 4.44 3.60 -9.83
C GLY A 7 3.41 2.46 -9.78
N LEU A 8 2.15 2.82 -9.51
CA LEU A 8 0.99 1.97 -9.40
C LEU A 8 0.05 2.33 -10.56
N THR A 9 -0.38 1.32 -11.29
CA THR A 9 -1.42 1.48 -12.30
C THR A 9 -2.79 1.70 -11.64
N ASN A 10 -3.73 2.34 -12.35
CA ASN A 10 -5.11 2.53 -11.86
C ASN A 10 -5.76 1.22 -11.38
N ARG A 11 -5.42 0.07 -11.99
CA ARG A 11 -5.89 -1.25 -11.57
C ARG A 11 -5.36 -1.66 -10.19
N GLN A 12 -4.08 -1.40 -9.92
CA GLN A 12 -3.48 -1.65 -8.61
C GLN A 12 -4.03 -0.73 -7.54
N VAL A 13 -4.24 0.55 -7.88
CA VAL A 13 -4.89 1.53 -7.00
C VAL A 13 -6.28 1.05 -6.62
N LEU A 14 -7.08 0.60 -7.59
CA LEU A 14 -8.41 0.03 -7.34
C LEU A 14 -8.33 -1.24 -6.47
N ALA A 15 -7.43 -2.18 -6.76
CA ALA A 15 -7.28 -3.40 -5.96
C ALA A 15 -6.92 -3.10 -4.49
N ILE A 16 -6.06 -2.10 -4.26
CA ILE A 16 -5.74 -1.61 -2.91
C ILE A 16 -6.98 -0.98 -2.28
N CYS A 17 -7.66 -0.06 -2.96
CA CYS A 17 -8.90 0.55 -2.49
C CYS A 17 -9.95 -0.49 -2.08
N THR A 18 -10.18 -1.50 -2.92
CA THR A 18 -11.13 -2.58 -2.64
C THR A 18 -10.72 -3.40 -1.43
N LYS A 19 -9.43 -3.68 -1.26
CA LYS A 19 -8.92 -4.51 -0.16
C LYS A 19 -8.95 -3.76 1.18
N PHE A 20 -8.59 -2.48 1.18
CA PHE A 20 -8.47 -1.63 2.37
C PHE A 20 -9.70 -0.75 2.60
N GLN A 21 -10.75 -0.89 1.78
CA GLN A 21 -11.99 -0.10 1.81
C GLN A 21 -11.74 1.42 1.87
N CYS A 22 -10.67 1.89 1.23
CA CYS A 22 -10.30 3.30 1.22
C CYS A 22 -10.76 4.00 -0.08
N LYS A 23 -10.97 5.31 -0.04
CA LYS A 23 -11.28 6.11 -1.23
C LYS A 23 -10.02 6.40 -2.05
N LYS A 24 -10.20 6.57 -3.36
CA LYS A 24 -9.12 7.00 -4.27
C LYS A 24 -8.58 8.35 -3.78
N ASN A 25 -7.26 8.47 -3.57
CA ASN A 25 -6.53 9.59 -2.91
C ASN A 25 -6.51 9.61 -1.37
N GLU A 26 -7.17 8.69 -0.67
CA GLU A 26 -7.13 8.62 0.81
C GLU A 26 -5.93 7.80 1.32
N PHE A 27 -5.22 7.13 0.41
CA PHE A 27 -4.04 6.34 0.73
C PHE A 27 -2.85 6.75 -0.13
N VAL A 28 -1.65 6.63 0.43
CA VAL A 28 -0.38 6.86 -0.24
C VAL A 28 0.33 5.53 -0.40
N ALA A 29 0.62 5.12 -1.63
CA ALA A 29 1.32 3.87 -1.87
C ALA A 29 2.70 4.06 -2.52
N HIS A 30 3.75 3.51 -1.90
CA HIS A 30 5.12 3.55 -2.37
C HIS A 30 5.59 2.19 -2.88
N ARG A 31 6.26 2.17 -4.03
CA ARG A 31 6.88 0.95 -4.55
C ARG A 31 8.11 0.62 -3.69
N LEU A 32 8.21 -0.63 -3.26
CA LEU A 32 9.36 -1.23 -2.56
C LEU A 32 10.00 -2.27 -3.50
N SER A 33 11.25 -2.65 -3.23
CA SER A 33 11.94 -3.69 -4.01
C SER A 33 11.24 -5.05 -3.97
N ASP A 34 10.52 -5.33 -2.89
CA ASP A 34 9.86 -6.62 -2.61
C ASP A 34 8.33 -6.48 -2.49
N GLY A 35 7.76 -5.41 -3.08
CA GLY A 35 6.31 -5.15 -3.07
C GLY A 35 5.96 -3.66 -3.04
N TYR A 36 4.97 -3.30 -2.24
CA TYR A 36 4.46 -1.94 -2.10
C TYR A 36 4.16 -1.64 -0.62
N LEU A 37 4.44 -0.42 -0.20
CA LEU A 37 4.04 0.13 1.09
C LEU A 37 2.79 0.98 0.88
N VAL A 38 1.67 0.62 1.47
CA VAL A 38 0.41 1.37 1.41
C VAL A 38 0.19 2.03 2.76
N ALA A 39 0.18 3.35 2.81
CA ALA A 39 -0.22 4.12 3.98
C ALA A 39 -1.69 4.55 3.81
N ALA A 40 -2.58 4.07 4.68
CA ALA A 40 -4.00 4.42 4.70
C ALA A 40 -4.40 4.70 6.15
N ASN A 41 -5.21 5.75 6.39
CA ASN A 41 -5.72 6.10 7.73
C ASN A 41 -4.63 6.14 8.81
N ASN A 42 -3.50 6.81 8.52
CA ASN A 42 -2.35 6.96 9.43
C ASN A 42 -1.68 5.63 9.85
N LYS A 43 -1.96 4.54 9.13
CA LYS A 43 -1.36 3.22 9.29
C LYS A 43 -0.65 2.81 8.01
N GLU A 44 0.45 2.08 8.14
CA GLU A 44 1.24 1.58 7.01
C GLU A 44 1.02 0.07 6.86
N TYR A 45 0.97 -0.38 5.61
CA TYR A 45 0.72 -1.76 5.23
C TYR A 45 1.73 -2.18 4.18
N ARG A 46 2.38 -3.32 4.36
CA ARG A 46 3.18 -3.97 3.31
C ARG A 46 2.26 -4.84 2.48
N VAL A 47 2.17 -4.51 1.20
CA VAL A 47 1.34 -5.16 0.20
C VAL A 47 2.26 -5.77 -0.85
N LYS A 48 2.17 -7.07 -1.11
CA LYS A 48 2.80 -7.68 -2.28
C LYS A 48 1.74 -8.09 -3.29
N PHE A 49 2.02 -7.80 -4.55
CA PHE A 49 1.23 -8.29 -5.67
C PHE A 49 1.84 -9.57 -6.20
N SER A 50 1.02 -10.42 -6.81
CA SER A 50 1.50 -11.59 -7.53
C SER A 50 2.31 -11.16 -8.76
N GLU A 51 3.48 -11.76 -8.99
CA GLU A 51 4.29 -11.47 -10.19
C GLU A 51 3.56 -11.81 -11.51
N GLY A 52 2.66 -12.80 -11.49
CA GLY A 52 1.83 -13.15 -12.65
C GLY A 52 0.53 -12.36 -12.77
N PHE A 53 0.06 -11.73 -11.68
CA PHE A 53 -1.19 -10.97 -11.66
C PHE A 53 -1.02 -9.70 -10.84
N PHE A 54 -0.66 -8.62 -11.53
CA PHE A 54 -0.47 -7.29 -10.93
C PHE A 54 -1.73 -6.76 -10.21
N SER A 55 -2.91 -7.32 -10.46
CA SER A 55 -4.17 -6.95 -9.78
C SER A 55 -4.44 -7.75 -8.50
N LYS A 56 -3.69 -8.82 -8.22
CA LYS A 56 -3.94 -9.72 -7.08
C LYS A 56 -2.94 -9.48 -5.97
N ILE A 57 -3.44 -8.99 -4.84
CA ILE A 57 -2.67 -8.84 -3.61
C ILE A 57 -2.52 -10.23 -2.99
N VAL A 58 -1.30 -10.76 -2.94
CA VAL A 58 -0.98 -12.06 -2.31
C VAL A 58 -0.57 -11.92 -0.85
N TYR A 59 -0.11 -10.72 -0.47
CA TYR A 59 0.32 -10.43 0.89
C TYR A 59 -0.14 -9.03 1.25
N ALA A 60 -0.77 -8.88 2.41
CA ALA A 60 -1.11 -7.59 2.99
C ALA A 60 -0.92 -7.71 4.50
N LYS A 61 0.07 -7.01 5.05
CA LYS A 61 0.32 -7.00 6.50
C LYS A 61 0.51 -5.57 6.98
N GLU A 62 -0.16 -5.22 8.07
CA GLU A 62 0.05 -3.95 8.75
C GLU A 62 1.49 -3.90 9.28
N VAL A 63 2.21 -2.86 8.88
CA VAL A 63 3.51 -2.49 9.43
C VAL A 63 3.22 -1.38 10.42
N GLN A 64 2.99 -1.75 11.67
CA GLN A 64 3.07 -0.76 12.74
C GLN A 64 4.52 -0.30 12.79
N ARG A 65 4.76 1.02 12.61
CA ARG A 65 5.95 1.62 13.21
C ARG A 65 5.86 1.25 14.67
N LYS A 66 6.76 0.39 15.14
CA LYS A 66 6.93 0.16 16.56
C LYS A 66 7.26 1.53 17.15
N GLY A 67 6.23 2.25 17.59
CA GLY A 67 6.37 3.21 18.66
C GLY A 67 6.94 2.38 19.80
N ALA A 68 8.24 2.53 20.02
CA ALA A 68 8.87 2.16 21.27
C ALA A 68 8.16 2.96 22.36
N ARG A 69 7.06 2.43 22.87
CA ARG A 69 6.45 2.79 24.13
C ARG A 69 5.99 1.51 24.81
N LYS A 70 6.96 0.84 25.41
CA LYS A 70 6.82 0.19 26.72
C LYS A 70 8.00 0.73 27.50
N SER A 71 7.78 1.83 28.21
CA SER A 71 7.29 1.89 29.61
C SER A 71 8.43 1.71 30.58
#